data_AF-A0A496MVB2-F1
#
_entry.id   AF-A0A496MVB2-F1
#
_cell.length_a   1.000
_cell.length_b   1.000
_cell.length_c   1.000
_cell.angle_alpha   90.00
_cell.angle_beta   90.00
_cell.angle_gamma   90.00
#
_symmetry.space_group_name_H-M   'P 1'
#
loop_
_entity.id
_entity.type
_entity.pdbx_description
1 polymer ?
#
loop_
_entity_poly.entity_id
_entity_poly.type
_entity_poly.pdbx_seq_one_letter_code
_entity_poly.pdbx_strand_id
1 'polypeptide(L)'
;MTVTDQFAQALERGLLPALKPHVSDLLAAQSDAILTDSRLSEALARLIDEQTRIMKAELFAEPPIPPLYPDVISFVVKELCPYYGKTAGRASQVNWTPEWHKHPEAIKRFTALWCRFEKLRIQEPDTYLETFYRLHADYHMDRIMKPDGVFADCKKADTPLIPLTTSQPSKDE
;
A
#
# COMPACT_ATOMS: atom_id res chain seq x y z
N MET A 1 29.94 6.94 65.57
CA MET A 1 29.20 6.12 64.58
C MET A 1 27.78 6.00 65.10
N THR A 2 26.78 6.40 64.33
CA THR A 2 25.38 6.37 64.80
C THR A 2 24.83 4.94 64.76
N VAL A 3 23.77 4.63 65.53
CA VAL A 3 23.10 3.32 65.48
C VAL A 3 22.62 3.01 64.05
N THR A 4 22.21 4.05 63.32
CA THR A 4 21.84 4.00 61.91
C THR A 4 23.01 3.56 61.02
N ASP A 5 24.23 4.07 61.25
CA ASP A 5 25.44 3.65 60.51
C ASP A 5 25.81 2.18 60.80
N GLN A 6 25.69 1.75 62.06
CA GLN A 6 25.97 0.36 62.44
C GLN A 6 24.98 -0.61 61.79
N PHE A 7 23.70 -0.25 61.77
CA PHE A 7 22.66 -1.06 61.12
C PHE A 7 22.86 -1.12 59.61
N ALA A 8 23.17 0.01 58.96
CA ALA A 8 23.48 0.05 57.53
C ALA A 8 24.69 -0.82 57.18
N GLN A 9 25.76 -0.73 57.97
CA GLN A 9 26.98 -1.52 57.74
C GLN A 9 26.77 -3.02 57.98
N ALA A 10 25.90 -3.39 58.94
CA ALA A 10 25.51 -4.78 59.17
C ALA A 10 24.63 -5.34 58.03
N LEU A 11 23.73 -4.51 57.48
CA LEU A 11 22.94 -4.84 56.30
C LEU A 11 23.82 -5.07 55.07
N GLU A 12 24.78 -4.18 54.81
CA GLU A 12 25.68 -4.28 53.65
C GLU A 12 26.64 -5.47 53.73
N ARG A 13 27.13 -5.81 54.92
CA ARG A 13 28.09 -6.92 55.09
C ARG A 13 27.44 -8.28 55.27
N GLY A 14 26.22 -8.32 55.79
CA GLY A 14 25.51 -9.57 56.09
C GLY A 14 24.42 -9.89 55.10
N LEU A 15 23.40 -9.03 55.02
CA LEU A 15 22.17 -9.34 54.31
C LEU A 15 22.29 -9.16 52.79
N LEU A 16 22.91 -8.08 52.31
CA LEU A 16 23.04 -7.83 50.87
C LEU A 16 23.83 -8.93 50.13
N PRO A 17 24.98 -9.43 50.62
CA PRO A 17 25.70 -10.52 49.96
C PRO A 17 24.92 -11.83 49.97
N ALA A 18 24.12 -12.09 51.02
CA ALA A 18 23.26 -13.26 51.12
C ALA A 18 22.06 -13.19 50.16
N LEU A 19 21.48 -12.00 49.94
CA LEU A 19 20.37 -11.79 49.02
C LEU A 19 20.80 -11.80 47.54
N LYS A 20 22.02 -11.37 47.24
CA LYS A 20 22.54 -11.23 45.88
C LYS A 20 22.39 -12.48 45.00
N PRO A 21 22.77 -13.71 45.43
CA PRO A 21 22.55 -14.91 44.63
C PRO A 21 21.06 -15.20 44.44
N HIS A 22 20.21 -15.03 45.45
CA HIS A 22 18.77 -15.26 45.32
C HIS A 22 18.10 -14.33 44.31
N VAL A 23 18.47 -13.05 44.30
CA VAL A 23 17.98 -12.09 43.30
C VAL A 23 18.50 -12.47 41.91
N SER A 24 19.76 -12.89 41.80
CA SER A 24 20.36 -13.36 40.53
C SER A 24 19.62 -14.58 39.97
N ASP A 25 19.31 -15.56 40.83
CA ASP A 25 18.59 -16.77 40.44
C ASP A 25 17.16 -16.45 39.98
N LEU A 26 16.48 -15.54 40.68
CA LEU A 26 15.14 -15.10 40.29
C LEU A 26 15.15 -14.37 38.94
N LEU A 27 16.14 -13.48 38.72
CA LEU A 27 16.32 -12.78 37.45
C LEU A 27 16.63 -13.76 36.31
N ALA A 28 17.47 -14.77 36.56
CA ALA A 28 17.77 -15.81 35.59
C ALA A 28 16.52 -16.62 35.22
N ALA A 29 15.73 -17.05 36.21
CA ALA A 29 14.48 -17.79 35.97
C ALA A 29 13.45 -16.98 35.17
N GLN A 30 13.31 -15.69 35.46
CA GLN A 30 12.40 -14.81 34.70
C GLN A 30 12.91 -14.57 33.27
N SER A 31 14.22 -14.42 33.10
CA SER A 31 14.83 -14.30 31.77
C SER A 31 14.61 -15.57 30.96
N ASP A 32 14.77 -16.75 31.56
CA ASP A 32 14.58 -18.04 30.90
C ASP A 32 13.11 -18.26 30.50
N ALA A 33 12.16 -17.84 31.35
CA ALA A 33 10.73 -17.86 31.02
C ALA A 33 10.38 -16.96 29.82
N ILE A 34 11.04 -15.80 29.69
CA ILE A 34 10.87 -14.91 28.53
C ILE A 34 11.52 -15.53 27.28
N LEU A 35 12.73 -16.08 27.40
CA LEU A 35 13.48 -16.66 26.27
C LEU A 35 12.84 -17.95 25.72
N THR A 36 12.16 -18.71 26.57
CA THR A 36 11.42 -19.91 26.18
C THR A 36 9.97 -19.62 25.78
N ASP A 37 9.52 -18.37 25.89
CA ASP A 37 8.17 -17.98 25.48
C ASP A 37 8.03 -18.09 23.96
N SER A 38 7.13 -18.98 23.54
CA SER A 38 6.74 -19.16 22.13
C SER A 38 6.42 -17.84 21.43
N ARG A 39 5.79 -16.87 22.10
CA ARG A 39 5.44 -15.56 21.53
C ARG A 39 6.66 -14.74 21.15
N LEU A 40 7.74 -14.80 21.94
CA LEU A 40 9.00 -14.15 21.61
C LEU A 40 9.64 -14.82 20.41
N SER A 41 9.71 -16.15 20.41
CA SER A 41 10.29 -16.92 19.30
C SER A 41 9.54 -16.69 17.98
N GLU A 42 8.21 -16.64 18.00
CA GLU A 42 7.39 -16.32 16.83
C GLU A 42 7.58 -14.89 16.35
N ALA A 43 7.63 -13.91 17.26
CA ALA A 43 7.87 -12.52 16.89
C ALA A 43 9.27 -12.34 16.25
N LEU A 44 10.30 -12.98 16.82
CA LEU A 44 11.65 -12.99 16.25
C LEU A 44 11.67 -13.70 14.89
N ALA A 45 11.00 -14.83 14.73
CA ALA A 45 10.90 -15.53 13.45
C ALA A 45 10.26 -14.64 12.38
N ARG A 46 9.14 -13.97 12.68
CA ARG A 46 8.49 -13.03 11.75
C ARG A 46 9.40 -11.87 11.37
N LEU A 47 10.14 -11.32 12.35
CA LEU A 47 11.11 -10.25 12.08
C LEU A 47 12.24 -10.75 11.19
N ILE A 48 12.81 -11.92 11.48
CA ILE A 48 13.88 -12.53 10.69
C ILE A 48 13.40 -12.82 9.27
N ASP A 49 12.19 -13.37 9.11
CA ASP A 49 11.59 -13.63 7.80
C ASP A 49 11.40 -12.33 7.01
N GLU A 50 10.90 -11.28 7.66
CA GLU A 50 10.71 -9.97 7.04
C GLU A 50 12.05 -9.36 6.59
N GLN A 51 13.05 -9.34 7.49
CA GLN A 51 14.38 -8.80 7.17
C GLN A 51 15.07 -9.63 6.08
N THR A 52 14.94 -10.96 6.13
CA THR A 52 15.48 -11.85 5.09
C THR A 52 14.83 -11.59 3.74
N ARG A 53 13.51 -11.35 3.70
CA ARG A 53 12.78 -11.01 2.49
C ARG A 53 13.27 -9.69 1.88
N ILE A 54 13.42 -8.66 2.70
CA ILE A 54 13.95 -7.35 2.28
C ILE A 54 15.37 -7.52 1.71
N MET A 55 16.24 -8.19 2.46
CA MET A 55 17.64 -8.37 2.07
C MET A 55 17.77 -9.21 0.78
N LYS A 56 16.94 -10.24 0.62
CA LYS A 56 16.88 -11.01 -0.64
C LYS A 56 16.40 -10.14 -1.80
N ALA A 57 15.40 -9.29 -1.58
CA ALA A 57 14.94 -8.35 -2.60
C ALA A 57 16.04 -7.36 -2.97
N GLU A 58 16.78 -6.81 -2.02
CA GLU A 58 17.88 -5.86 -2.31
C GLU A 58 19.05 -6.53 -3.05
N LEU A 59 19.45 -7.72 -2.62
CA LEU A 59 20.61 -8.43 -3.19
C LEU A 59 20.30 -9.08 -4.54
N PHE A 60 19.06 -9.52 -4.75
CA PHE A 60 18.67 -10.33 -5.92
C PHE A 60 17.52 -9.73 -6.72
N ALA A 61 17.14 -8.46 -6.51
CA ALA A 61 16.16 -7.81 -7.37
C ALA A 61 16.69 -7.78 -8.80
N GLU A 62 15.90 -8.32 -9.71
CA GLU A 62 16.06 -8.02 -11.12
C GLU A 62 15.81 -6.52 -11.34
N PRO A 63 16.56 -5.88 -12.25
CA PRO A 63 16.31 -4.49 -12.58
C PRO A 63 14.86 -4.33 -13.00
N PRO A 64 14.17 -3.27 -12.54
CA PRO A 64 12.76 -3.09 -12.83
C PRO A 64 12.55 -3.05 -14.35
N ILE A 65 11.65 -3.89 -14.84
CA ILE A 65 11.27 -3.89 -16.25
C ILE A 65 10.66 -2.51 -16.54
N PRO A 66 11.20 -1.74 -17.50
CA PRO A 66 10.62 -0.45 -17.85
C PRO A 66 9.15 -0.59 -18.24
N PRO A 67 8.30 0.38 -17.88
CA PRO A 67 6.90 0.32 -18.28
C PRO A 67 6.79 0.41 -19.81
N LEU A 68 5.83 -0.31 -20.38
CA LEU A 68 5.56 -0.24 -21.83
C LEU A 68 5.09 1.16 -22.22
N TYR A 69 4.29 1.78 -21.35
CA TYR A 69 3.87 3.17 -21.46
C TYR A 69 4.54 4.01 -20.38
N PRO A 70 5.35 5.03 -20.73
CA PRO A 70 6.12 5.79 -19.75
C PRO A 70 5.28 6.56 -18.73
N ASP A 71 4.03 6.89 -19.09
CA ASP A 71 3.11 7.64 -18.24
C ASP A 71 1.65 7.35 -18.61
N VAL A 72 0.74 7.78 -17.74
CA VAL A 72 -0.71 7.62 -17.93
C VAL A 72 -1.23 8.31 -19.19
N ILE A 73 -0.62 9.42 -19.63
CA ILE A 73 -1.06 10.14 -20.84
C ILE A 73 -0.81 9.28 -22.07
N SER A 74 0.42 8.77 -22.19
CA SER A 74 0.82 7.88 -23.28
C SER A 74 -0.01 6.59 -23.29
N PHE A 75 -0.31 6.04 -22.12
CA PHE A 75 -1.17 4.88 -21.97
C PHE A 75 -2.60 5.15 -22.47
N VAL A 76 -3.23 6.24 -22.02
CA VAL A 76 -4.60 6.56 -22.46
C VAL A 76 -4.65 6.80 -23.96
N VAL A 77 -3.71 7.58 -24.50
CA VAL A 77 -3.69 7.96 -25.92
C VAL A 77 -3.40 6.77 -26.84
N LYS A 78 -2.48 5.88 -26.44
CA LYS A 78 -1.99 4.80 -27.32
C LYS A 78 -2.68 3.45 -27.08
N GLU A 79 -3.10 3.16 -25.84
CA GLU A 79 -3.78 1.92 -25.50
C GLU A 79 -5.30 2.14 -25.44
N LEU A 80 -5.82 3.05 -24.62
CA LEU A 80 -7.27 3.10 -24.39
C LEU A 80 -8.05 3.75 -25.55
N CYS A 81 -7.63 4.91 -26.05
CA CYS A 81 -8.36 5.65 -27.07
C CYS A 81 -8.63 4.83 -28.34
N PRO A 82 -7.66 4.07 -28.90
CA PRO A 82 -7.91 3.26 -30.10
C PRO A 82 -8.91 2.12 -29.88
N TYR A 83 -8.92 1.49 -28.69
CA TYR A 83 -9.76 0.32 -28.41
C TYR A 83 -11.19 0.70 -28.00
N TYR A 84 -11.37 1.86 -27.38
CA TYR A 84 -12.68 2.34 -26.94
C TYR A 84 -13.34 3.35 -27.88
N GLY A 85 -12.65 3.74 -28.95
CA GLY A 85 -13.20 4.55 -30.03
C GLY A 85 -14.43 3.88 -30.68
N LYS A 86 -15.36 4.69 -31.18
CA LYS A 86 -16.55 4.21 -31.91
C LYS A 86 -16.58 4.74 -33.33
N THR A 87 -17.21 3.98 -34.22
CA THR A 87 -17.50 4.39 -35.60
C THR A 87 -18.32 5.66 -35.66
N ALA A 88 -18.18 6.45 -36.73
CA ALA A 88 -18.86 7.75 -36.91
C ALA A 88 -20.37 7.74 -36.58
N GLY A 89 -21.10 6.68 -36.98
CA GLY A 89 -22.54 6.56 -36.70
C GLY A 89 -22.92 6.36 -35.23
N ARG A 90 -21.96 6.01 -34.36
CA ARG A 90 -22.16 5.81 -32.92
C ARG A 90 -21.31 6.76 -32.06
N ALA A 91 -20.50 7.62 -32.68
CA ALA A 91 -19.66 8.58 -31.95
C ALA A 91 -20.49 9.51 -31.05
N SER A 92 -21.70 9.88 -31.47
CA SER A 92 -22.63 10.70 -30.68
C SER A 92 -23.24 9.98 -29.47
N GLN A 93 -23.04 8.68 -29.31
CA GLN A 93 -23.58 7.89 -28.19
C GLN A 93 -22.58 7.74 -27.04
N VAL A 94 -21.33 8.16 -27.23
CA VAL A 94 -20.26 8.03 -26.24
C VAL A 94 -20.00 9.38 -25.60
N ASN A 95 -20.02 9.43 -24.29
CA ASN A 95 -19.58 10.60 -23.55
C ASN A 95 -18.06 10.54 -23.40
N TRP A 96 -17.36 11.27 -24.27
CA TRP A 96 -15.91 11.40 -24.23
C TRP A 96 -15.52 12.85 -24.43
N THR A 97 -14.65 13.38 -23.56
CA THR A 97 -14.03 14.70 -23.75
C THR A 97 -12.56 14.52 -24.18
N PRO A 98 -12.09 15.18 -25.25
CA PRO A 98 -10.68 15.22 -25.60
C PRO A 98 -9.81 15.83 -24.50
N GLU A 99 -10.42 16.64 -23.62
CA GLU A 99 -9.77 17.35 -22.51
C GLU A 99 -9.84 16.54 -21.21
N TRP A 100 -10.00 15.21 -21.29
CA TRP A 100 -10.09 14.30 -20.15
C TRP A 100 -8.99 14.51 -19.09
N HIS A 101 -7.81 14.98 -19.50
CA HIS A 101 -6.69 15.27 -18.61
C HIS A 101 -6.93 16.47 -17.68
N LYS A 102 -8.02 17.22 -17.85
CA LYS A 102 -8.47 18.27 -16.91
C LYS A 102 -9.32 17.71 -15.76
N HIS A 103 -9.72 16.45 -15.85
CA HIS A 103 -10.60 15.79 -14.89
C HIS A 103 -9.80 14.93 -13.91
N PRO A 104 -9.64 15.34 -12.63
CA PRO A 104 -8.86 14.59 -11.65
C PRO A 104 -9.44 13.18 -11.36
N GLU A 105 -10.76 13.02 -11.44
CA GLU A 105 -11.46 11.75 -11.32
C GLU A 105 -11.17 10.82 -12.49
N ALA A 106 -10.96 11.35 -13.70
CA ALA A 106 -10.56 10.57 -14.86
C ALA A 106 -9.08 10.18 -14.77
N ILE A 107 -8.20 11.13 -14.45
CA ILE A 107 -6.76 10.86 -14.21
C ILE A 107 -6.59 9.73 -13.21
N LYS A 108 -7.26 9.79 -12.04
CA LYS A 108 -7.12 8.73 -11.02
C LYS A 108 -7.55 7.35 -11.54
N ARG A 109 -8.65 7.27 -12.30
CA ARG A 109 -9.12 6.01 -12.90
C ARG A 109 -8.13 5.49 -13.95
N PHE A 110 -7.64 6.35 -14.84
CA PHE A 110 -6.68 5.96 -15.86
C PHE A 110 -5.33 5.58 -15.29
N THR A 111 -4.85 6.26 -14.25
CA THR A 111 -3.63 5.87 -13.53
C THR A 111 -3.78 4.49 -12.90
N ALA A 112 -4.93 4.20 -12.29
CA ALA A 112 -5.20 2.86 -11.75
C ALA A 112 -5.20 1.78 -12.84
N LEU A 113 -5.82 2.04 -13.99
CA LEU A 113 -5.77 1.15 -15.15
C LEU A 113 -4.35 0.96 -15.68
N TRP A 114 -3.59 2.03 -15.83
CA TRP A 114 -2.20 1.98 -16.30
C TRP A 114 -1.33 1.13 -15.37
N CYS A 115 -1.35 1.39 -14.05
CA CYS A 115 -0.62 0.59 -13.08
C CYS A 115 -1.05 -0.89 -13.11
N ARG A 116 -2.34 -1.16 -13.31
CA ARG A 116 -2.85 -2.54 -13.40
C ARG A 116 -2.39 -3.23 -14.69
N PHE A 117 -2.41 -2.52 -15.81
CA PHE A 117 -1.92 -2.99 -17.10
C PHE A 117 -0.44 -3.39 -17.02
N GLU A 118 0.43 -2.49 -16.53
CA GLU A 118 1.87 -2.76 -16.41
C GLU A 118 2.15 -3.91 -15.45
N LYS A 119 1.38 -4.01 -14.34
CA LYS A 119 1.51 -5.13 -13.41
C LYS A 119 1.11 -6.45 -14.07
N LEU A 120 -0.02 -6.50 -14.77
CA LEU A 120 -0.48 -7.71 -15.45
C LEU A 120 0.50 -8.14 -16.56
N ARG A 121 1.11 -7.18 -17.29
CA ARG A 121 2.13 -7.46 -18.30
C ARG A 121 3.32 -8.24 -17.75
N ILE A 122 3.68 -8.00 -16.49
CA ILE A 122 4.78 -8.71 -15.80
C ILE A 122 4.29 -10.04 -15.22
N GLN A 123 3.09 -10.09 -14.66
CA GLN A 123 2.57 -11.27 -13.97
C GLN A 123 2.05 -12.37 -14.91
N GLU A 124 1.48 -11.99 -16.05
CA GLU A 124 0.76 -12.86 -17.00
C GLU A 124 1.15 -12.52 -18.45
N PRO A 125 2.45 -12.59 -18.83
CA PRO A 125 2.97 -12.00 -20.07
C PRO A 125 2.25 -12.46 -21.35
N ASP A 126 1.75 -13.69 -21.39
CA ASP A 126 1.08 -14.25 -22.57
C ASP A 126 -0.42 -13.92 -22.65
N THR A 127 -1.04 -13.53 -21.53
CA THR A 127 -2.51 -13.44 -21.42
C THR A 127 -3.02 -12.16 -20.76
N TYR A 128 -2.12 -11.27 -20.35
CA TYR A 128 -2.45 -10.06 -19.59
C TYR A 128 -3.53 -9.18 -20.23
N LEU A 129 -3.60 -9.13 -21.56
CA LEU A 129 -4.62 -8.36 -22.28
C LEU A 129 -6.03 -8.88 -22.03
N GLU A 130 -6.23 -10.21 -22.02
CA GLU A 130 -7.53 -10.82 -21.72
C GLU A 130 -7.98 -10.40 -20.32
N THR A 131 -7.12 -10.63 -19.33
CA THR A 131 -7.38 -10.28 -17.93
C THR A 131 -7.62 -8.78 -17.76
N PHE A 132 -6.80 -7.95 -18.41
CA PHE A 132 -6.88 -6.49 -18.33
C PHE A 132 -8.21 -5.98 -18.88
N TYR A 133 -8.55 -6.31 -20.13
CA TYR A 133 -9.75 -5.80 -20.77
C TYR A 133 -11.02 -6.30 -20.07
N ARG A 134 -11.10 -7.61 -19.82
CA ARG A 134 -12.29 -8.25 -19.24
C ARG A 134 -12.56 -7.80 -17.80
N LEU A 135 -11.53 -7.74 -16.95
CA LEU A 135 -11.73 -7.54 -15.51
C LEU A 135 -11.54 -6.11 -15.05
N HIS A 136 -10.81 -5.28 -15.80
CA HIS A 136 -10.42 -3.94 -15.35
C HIS A 136 -10.88 -2.86 -16.32
N ALA A 137 -10.41 -2.91 -17.57
CA ALA A 137 -10.58 -1.80 -18.50
C ALA A 137 -12.06 -1.58 -18.85
N ASP A 138 -12.79 -2.63 -19.24
CA ASP A 138 -14.18 -2.51 -19.69
C ASP A 138 -15.09 -1.91 -18.60
N TYR A 139 -14.91 -2.34 -17.35
CA TYR A 139 -15.65 -1.81 -16.20
C TYR A 139 -15.44 -0.30 -16.02
N HIS A 140 -14.19 0.15 -16.09
CA HIS A 140 -13.85 1.56 -15.88
C HIS A 140 -14.28 2.42 -17.06
N MET A 141 -14.04 1.93 -18.28
CA MET A 141 -14.35 2.66 -19.52
C MET A 141 -15.86 2.80 -19.72
N ASP A 142 -16.66 1.78 -19.38
CA ASP A 142 -18.12 1.88 -19.36
C ASP A 142 -18.58 2.97 -18.38
N ARG A 143 -18.08 2.96 -17.15
CA ARG A 143 -18.44 3.98 -16.14
C ARG A 143 -18.05 5.41 -16.51
N ILE A 144 -16.96 5.57 -17.27
CA ILE A 144 -16.50 6.88 -17.72
C ILE A 144 -17.42 7.41 -18.82
N MET A 145 -17.75 6.56 -19.80
CA MET A 145 -18.38 6.99 -21.05
C MET A 145 -19.90 6.78 -21.13
N LYS A 146 -20.50 6.12 -20.15
CA LYS A 146 -21.96 5.89 -20.10
C LYS A 146 -22.76 7.21 -20.02
N PRO A 147 -24.07 7.19 -20.34
CA PRO A 147 -24.92 8.38 -20.34
C PRO A 147 -24.91 9.21 -19.05
N ASP A 148 -24.81 8.55 -17.89
CA ASP A 148 -24.70 9.12 -16.54
C ASP A 148 -23.30 8.91 -15.94
N GLY A 149 -22.29 8.83 -16.82
CA GLY A 149 -20.90 8.55 -16.48
C GLY A 149 -20.11 9.79 -16.08
N VAL A 150 -18.80 9.58 -15.90
CA VAL A 150 -17.86 10.66 -15.53
C VAL A 150 -17.92 11.83 -16.52
N PHE A 151 -18.04 11.54 -17.81
CA PHE A 151 -18.07 12.57 -18.86
C PHE A 151 -19.48 12.92 -19.34
N ALA A 152 -20.53 12.55 -18.59
CA ALA A 152 -21.93 12.77 -18.99
C ALA A 152 -22.22 14.19 -19.49
N ASP A 153 -21.76 15.19 -18.72
CA ASP A 153 -21.99 16.60 -19.01
C ASP A 153 -20.94 17.22 -19.95
N CYS A 154 -19.91 16.46 -20.34
CA CYS A 154 -18.80 16.96 -21.17
C CYS A 154 -19.04 16.80 -22.68
N LYS A 155 -20.24 16.37 -23.09
CA LYS A 155 -20.55 16.03 -24.49
C LYS A 155 -20.53 17.22 -25.45
N LYS A 156 -20.98 18.40 -25.00
CA LYS A 156 -21.04 19.63 -25.82
C LYS A 156 -19.83 20.54 -25.58
N ALA A 157 -19.44 20.66 -24.31
CA ALA A 157 -18.31 21.43 -23.85
C ALA A 157 -17.76 20.79 -22.57
N ASP A 158 -16.45 20.90 -22.36
CA ASP A 158 -15.79 20.40 -21.15
C ASP A 158 -16.37 21.07 -19.90
N THR A 159 -16.76 20.27 -18.91
CA THR A 159 -17.42 20.76 -17.68
C THR A 159 -16.68 20.22 -16.47
N PRO A 160 -16.04 21.07 -15.64
CA PRO A 160 -15.19 20.60 -14.55
C PRO A 160 -15.97 19.91 -13.44
N LEU A 161 -15.35 18.90 -12.81
CA LEU A 161 -15.89 18.25 -11.62
C LEU A 161 -16.06 19.24 -10.47
N ILE A 162 -17.20 19.13 -9.77
CA ILE A 162 -17.40 19.74 -8.46
C ILE A 162 -17.16 18.66 -7.39
N PRO A 163 -16.11 18.77 -6.55
CA PRO A 163 -15.85 17.81 -5.48
C PRO A 163 -17.01 17.72 -4.49
N LEU A 164 -17.22 16.52 -3.93
CA LEU A 164 -18.17 16.33 -2.84
C LEU A 164 -17.76 17.15 -1.62
N THR A 165 -18.73 17.81 -0.99
CA THR A 165 -18.52 18.50 0.27
C THR A 165 -18.47 17.49 1.41
N THR A 166 -17.54 17.70 2.36
CA THR A 166 -17.46 16.92 3.59
C THR A 166 -17.18 17.85 4.76
N SER A 167 -17.82 17.62 5.90
CA SER A 167 -17.34 18.17 7.16
C SER A 167 -15.98 17.56 7.49
N GLN A 168 -15.11 18.30 8.18
CA GLN A 168 -13.89 17.73 8.72
C GLN A 168 -14.28 16.70 9.80
N PRO A 169 -13.71 15.49 9.80
CA PRO A 169 -13.89 14.58 10.93
C PRO A 169 -13.30 15.27 12.16
N SER A 170 -14.07 15.31 13.26
CA SER A 170 -13.56 15.83 14.53
C SER A 170 -12.40 14.92 14.95
N LYS A 171 -11.34 15.47 15.55
CA LYS A 171 -10.21 14.66 16.04
C LYS A 171 -10.57 13.76 17.23
N ASP A 172 -11.81 13.84 17.72
CA ASP A 172 -12.25 13.25 18.98
C ASP A 172 -13.36 12.19 18.80
N GLU A 173 -13.57 11.66 17.59
CA GLU A 173 -14.36 10.43 17.31
C GLU A 173 -13.44 9.27 16.87
#